data_AF-A0A7C5YA19-F1
#
_entry.id   AF-A0A7C5YA19-F1
#
_cell.length_a   1.000
_cell.length_b   1.000
_cell.length_c   1.000
_cell.angle_alpha   90.00
_cell.angle_beta   90.00
_cell.angle_gamma   90.00
#
_symmetry.space_group_name_H-M   'P 1'
#
loop_
_entity.id
_entity.type
_entity.pdbx_description
1 polymer ?
#
loop_
_entity_poly.entity_id
_entity_poly.type
_entity_poly.pdbx_seq_one_letter_code
_entity_poly.pdbx_strand_id
1 'polypeptide(L)'
;MVDFVQVWNWYSREKVRKAILEFAKNREVVSVFSDGSYGRRPDCLNYDGDVLQAVAEGTVAFHSSVERWENPMRLDVGMKREELDNLRIGWDLLIDLDVKDFEIAKIATKKFVEALQDHGVKNIGVKFTGGKSFHIIVAFESFPSKVNGVPTKNLYPELPQKIIEYLKWYVRDELKEALLAIDTPNNISQRVGKPLKEIVVNDELDPFKVINVDIFGSRHLFRMPYSLNENTLLVSLPLKIEEIDSFQKEQAEIKKAKVEETFLKIYTKEDATALVVEALDWYDKNRKEEEKPIAVNIPKKPISRTSKIPEEFFPPCIKKILDGLNDGRKRAIFILVTFLRNMNWSLEEIEKKVYEWNEKNKPPLRANYLRTQLRWHFRQDRNLLPPNCDNKSFYEDMGLKEACEECLKLEIKNPVSYPFAILKRKKKKTK
;
A
#
# COMPACT_ATOMS: atom_id res chain seq x y z
N MET A 1 -15.61 25.04 -15.58
CA MET A 1 -14.28 25.62 -15.88
C MET A 1 -13.80 26.27 -14.60
N VAL A 2 -12.60 25.93 -14.12
CA VAL A 2 -12.03 26.53 -12.91
C VAL A 2 -11.77 28.02 -13.17
N ASP A 3 -12.20 28.89 -12.26
CA ASP A 3 -12.02 30.34 -12.37
C ASP A 3 -10.58 30.71 -12.00
N PHE A 4 -9.75 30.98 -13.01
CA PHE A 4 -8.37 31.42 -12.84
C PHE A 4 -8.23 32.61 -11.88
N VAL A 5 -9.16 33.57 -11.93
CA VAL A 5 -9.10 34.78 -11.09
C VAL A 5 -9.25 34.40 -9.61
N GLN A 6 -10.11 33.44 -9.27
CA GLN A 6 -10.25 32.97 -7.89
C GLN A 6 -9.00 32.24 -7.40
N VAL A 7 -8.44 31.36 -8.23
CA VAL A 7 -7.21 30.62 -7.92
C VAL A 7 -6.05 31.59 -7.72
N TRP A 8 -5.85 32.52 -8.67
CA TRP A 8 -4.84 33.55 -8.62
C TRP A 8 -4.96 34.41 -7.36
N ASN A 9 -6.16 34.90 -7.05
CA ASN A 9 -6.39 35.74 -5.88
C ASN A 9 -6.11 35.02 -4.56
N TRP A 10 -6.42 33.71 -4.47
CA TRP A 10 -6.12 32.91 -3.28
C TRP A 10 -4.62 32.82 -3.05
N TYR A 11 -3.86 32.36 -4.05
CA TYR A 11 -2.41 32.20 -3.93
C TYR A 11 -1.65 33.54 -3.97
N SER A 12 -2.28 34.63 -4.40
CA SER A 12 -1.75 36.00 -4.27
C SER A 12 -1.75 36.53 -2.83
N ARG A 13 -2.39 35.84 -1.88
CA ARG A 13 -2.30 36.19 -0.45
C ARG A 13 -0.95 35.79 0.11
N GLU A 14 -0.22 36.75 0.68
CA GLU A 14 1.10 36.53 1.28
C GLU A 14 1.09 35.41 2.34
N LYS A 15 0.09 35.40 3.23
CA LYS A 15 -0.05 34.34 4.25
C LYS A 15 -0.20 32.95 3.64
N VAL A 16 -0.88 32.82 2.49
CA VAL A 16 -1.06 31.53 1.80
C VAL A 16 0.27 31.06 1.22
N ARG A 17 1.00 31.92 0.50
CA ARG A 17 2.31 31.54 -0.06
C ARG A 17 3.29 31.14 1.01
N LYS A 18 3.39 31.92 2.09
CA LYS A 18 4.25 31.59 3.23
C LYS A 18 3.93 30.22 3.82
N ALA A 19 2.65 29.91 4.02
CA ALA A 19 2.25 28.60 4.56
C ALA A 19 2.55 27.44 3.60
N ILE A 20 2.36 27.64 2.29
CA ILE A 20 2.71 26.65 1.25
C ILE A 20 4.21 26.41 1.24
N LEU A 21 5.01 27.48 1.16
CA LEU A 21 6.47 27.39 1.12
C LEU A 21 7.04 26.76 2.39
N GLU A 22 6.50 27.10 3.56
CA GLU A 22 6.93 26.49 4.82
C GLU A 22 6.72 24.98 4.80
N PHE A 23 5.57 24.53 4.30
CA PHE A 23 5.28 23.10 4.19
C PHE A 23 6.05 22.40 3.04
N ALA A 24 6.39 23.14 1.98
CA ALA A 24 7.16 22.66 0.83
C ALA A 24 8.62 22.33 1.17
N LYS A 25 9.17 22.91 2.24
CA LYS A 25 10.57 22.71 2.64
C LYS A 25 10.91 21.24 2.70
N ASN A 26 12.00 20.88 2.01
CA ASN A 26 12.50 19.52 1.94
C ASN A 26 11.48 18.50 1.40
N ARG A 27 10.52 18.90 0.57
CA ARG A 27 9.59 17.96 -0.07
C ARG A 27 9.63 18.09 -1.58
N GLU A 28 9.36 16.98 -2.25
CA GLU A 28 8.97 17.03 -3.66
C GLU A 28 7.58 17.68 -3.71
N VAL A 29 7.42 18.74 -4.49
CA VAL A 29 6.14 19.46 -4.66
C VAL A 29 5.77 19.42 -6.13
N VAL A 30 4.50 19.17 -6.43
CA VAL A 30 4.01 18.98 -7.79
C VAL A 30 2.72 19.76 -7.96
N SER A 31 2.65 20.50 -9.06
CA SER A 31 1.42 21.14 -9.53
C SER A 31 0.38 20.11 -9.93
N VAL A 32 -0.89 20.43 -9.65
CA VAL A 32 -2.06 19.70 -10.13
C VAL A 32 -2.96 20.67 -10.87
N PHE A 33 -3.31 20.31 -12.10
CA PHE A 33 -4.09 21.14 -13.01
C PHE A 33 -5.60 20.88 -12.86
N SER A 34 -6.43 21.70 -13.51
CA SER A 34 -7.89 21.63 -13.38
C SER A 34 -8.52 20.32 -13.87
N ASP A 35 -7.82 19.55 -14.69
CA ASP A 35 -8.22 18.23 -15.16
C ASP A 35 -7.74 17.09 -14.24
N GLY A 36 -7.07 17.43 -13.13
CA GLY A 36 -6.48 16.49 -12.18
C GLY A 36 -5.14 15.90 -12.61
N SER A 37 -4.59 16.33 -13.75
CA SER A 37 -3.26 15.90 -14.19
C SER A 37 -2.16 16.51 -13.31
N TYR A 38 -1.07 15.77 -13.15
CA TYR A 38 0.10 16.21 -12.40
C TYR A 38 1.12 16.88 -13.32
N GLY A 39 1.81 17.89 -12.79
CA GLY A 39 3.01 18.48 -13.37
C GLY A 39 4.19 17.50 -13.41
N ARG A 40 5.30 17.97 -13.97
CA ARG A 40 6.54 17.18 -14.07
C ARG A 40 7.12 16.89 -12.68
N ARG A 41 7.83 15.76 -12.59
CA ARG A 41 8.44 15.26 -11.35
C ARG A 41 9.91 14.85 -11.61
N PRO A 42 10.84 15.10 -10.68
CA PRO A 42 10.64 15.85 -9.44
C PRO A 42 10.48 17.35 -9.70
N ASP A 43 9.89 18.04 -8.73
CA ASP A 43 9.80 19.50 -8.71
C ASP A 43 9.75 20.01 -7.26
N CYS A 44 9.95 21.31 -7.06
CA CYS A 44 9.99 21.95 -5.76
C CYS A 44 9.58 23.43 -5.81
N LEU A 45 9.15 23.97 -4.66
CA LEU A 45 8.88 25.40 -4.49
C LEU A 45 9.85 25.95 -3.44
N ASN A 46 10.68 26.93 -3.83
CA ASN A 46 11.71 27.49 -2.96
C ASN A 46 11.45 28.97 -2.63
N TYR A 47 10.79 29.70 -3.53
CA TYR A 47 10.57 31.14 -3.44
C TYR A 47 9.10 31.51 -3.63
N ASP A 48 8.70 32.67 -3.11
CA ASP A 48 7.34 33.22 -3.28
C ASP A 48 6.92 33.34 -4.75
N GLY A 49 7.87 33.68 -5.62
CA GLY A 49 7.65 33.78 -7.06
C GLY A 49 7.28 32.44 -7.71
N ASP A 50 7.83 31.33 -7.21
CA ASP A 50 7.59 29.99 -7.77
C ASP A 50 6.10 29.61 -7.65
N VAL A 51 5.47 29.95 -6.52
CA VAL A 51 4.04 29.70 -6.29
C VAL A 51 3.20 30.45 -7.32
N LEU A 52 3.47 31.75 -7.53
CA LEU A 52 2.69 32.57 -8.46
C LEU A 52 2.94 32.17 -9.91
N GLN A 53 4.18 31.85 -10.27
CA GLN A 53 4.54 31.39 -11.59
C GLN A 53 3.82 30.07 -11.92
N ALA A 54 3.83 29.10 -11.00
CA ALA A 54 3.11 27.84 -11.18
C ALA A 54 1.60 28.06 -11.40
N VAL A 55 0.98 29.00 -10.67
CA VAL A 55 -0.43 29.35 -10.86
C VAL A 55 -0.66 30.04 -12.19
N ALA A 56 0.24 30.94 -12.63
CA ALA A 56 0.18 31.57 -13.96
C ALA A 56 0.21 30.52 -15.09
N GLU A 57 0.95 29.43 -14.87
CA GLU A 57 1.05 28.28 -15.77
C GLU A 57 -0.13 27.28 -15.65
N GLY A 58 -1.15 27.61 -14.86
CA GLY A 58 -2.40 26.85 -14.76
C GLY A 58 -2.52 25.93 -13.55
N THR A 59 -1.58 25.97 -12.61
CA THR A 59 -1.66 25.19 -11.37
C THR A 59 -2.90 25.59 -10.56
N VAL A 60 -3.73 24.61 -10.20
CA VAL A 60 -4.88 24.82 -9.31
C VAL A 60 -4.54 24.36 -7.89
N ALA A 61 -3.83 23.25 -7.77
CA ALA A 61 -3.45 22.66 -6.49
C ALA A 61 -1.97 22.28 -6.42
N PHE A 62 -1.43 22.29 -5.21
CA PHE A 62 -0.07 21.85 -4.90
C PHE A 62 -0.14 20.59 -4.04
N HIS A 63 0.51 19.53 -4.51
CA HIS A 63 0.67 18.29 -3.77
C HIS A 63 2.14 18.11 -3.38
N SER A 64 2.41 17.52 -2.22
CA SER A 64 3.79 17.29 -1.75
C SER A 64 4.02 15.86 -1.29
N SER A 65 5.29 15.42 -1.29
CA SER A 65 5.66 14.10 -0.78
C SER A 65 5.47 13.96 0.74
N VAL A 66 5.02 12.79 1.19
CA VAL A 66 5.02 12.41 2.62
C VAL A 66 6.45 12.34 3.17
N GLU A 67 7.35 11.78 2.36
CA GLU A 67 8.79 11.76 2.64
C GLU A 67 9.39 13.17 2.54
N ARG A 68 10.42 13.42 3.35
CA ARG A 68 11.23 14.64 3.32
C ARG A 68 12.63 14.31 2.82
N TRP A 69 13.16 15.15 1.93
CA TRP A 69 14.38 14.94 1.16
C TRP A 69 15.39 16.05 1.40
N GLU A 70 16.67 15.68 1.41
CA GLU A 70 17.77 16.64 1.46
C GLU A 70 17.75 17.55 0.22
N ASN A 71 17.59 16.96 -0.96
CA ASN A 71 17.37 17.68 -2.21
C ASN A 71 16.35 16.93 -3.09
N PRO A 72 15.08 17.37 -3.13
CA PRO A 72 14.02 16.73 -3.92
C PRO A 72 14.34 16.62 -5.42
N MET A 73 15.11 17.55 -5.98
CA MET A 73 15.45 17.56 -7.41
C MET A 73 16.39 16.42 -7.82
N ARG A 74 16.99 15.70 -6.86
CA ARG A 74 17.81 14.51 -7.11
C ARG A 74 16.99 13.21 -7.21
N LEU A 75 15.68 13.27 -7.02
CA LEU A 75 14.81 12.11 -7.11
C LEU A 75 14.59 11.72 -8.58
N ASP A 76 14.62 10.42 -8.85
CA ASP A 76 14.31 9.88 -10.16
C ASP A 76 13.39 8.65 -10.05
N VAL A 77 12.71 8.32 -11.14
CA VAL A 77 11.90 7.11 -11.25
C VAL A 77 12.83 5.89 -11.28
N GLY A 78 12.52 4.89 -10.46
CA GLY A 78 13.28 3.63 -10.44
C GLY A 78 14.53 3.63 -9.56
N MET A 79 14.78 4.69 -8.78
CA MET A 79 15.82 4.68 -7.75
C MET A 79 15.65 3.48 -6.82
N LYS A 80 16.78 2.86 -6.46
CA LYS A 80 16.82 1.80 -5.46
C LYS A 80 16.52 2.39 -4.08
N ARG A 81 16.02 1.53 -3.20
CA ARG A 81 15.71 1.91 -1.81
C ARG A 81 16.90 2.57 -1.10
N GLU A 82 18.10 2.02 -1.25
CA GLU A 82 19.30 2.59 -0.61
C GLU A 82 19.60 4.02 -1.08
N GLU A 83 19.37 4.31 -2.36
CA GLU A 83 19.56 5.66 -2.91
C GLU A 83 18.52 6.64 -2.36
N LEU A 84 17.27 6.19 -2.23
CA LEU A 84 16.21 6.97 -1.59
C LEU A 84 16.52 7.20 -0.10
N ASP A 85 16.94 6.16 0.63
CA ASP A 85 17.27 6.24 2.06
C ASP A 85 18.43 7.23 2.32
N ASN A 86 19.40 7.28 1.40
CA ASN A 86 20.52 8.24 1.46
C ASN A 86 20.06 9.69 1.26
N LEU A 87 19.08 9.93 0.38
CA LEU A 87 18.50 11.27 0.17
C LEU A 87 17.47 11.66 1.24
N ARG A 88 16.87 10.69 1.93
CA ARG A 88 15.79 10.93 2.88
C ARG A 88 16.35 11.53 4.17
N ILE A 89 15.74 12.64 4.59
CA ILE A 89 16.00 13.24 5.91
C ILE A 89 14.97 12.78 6.95
N GLY A 90 13.76 12.44 6.52
CA GLY A 90 12.67 11.97 7.37
C GLY A 90 11.40 11.67 6.59
N TRP A 91 10.32 11.37 7.29
CA TRP A 91 8.99 11.15 6.73
C TRP A 91 7.95 11.43 7.81
N ASP A 92 6.80 11.95 7.42
CA ASP A 92 5.69 12.17 8.35
C ASP A 92 4.73 10.99 8.29
N LEU A 93 4.07 10.71 9.40
CA LEU A 93 2.94 9.79 9.39
C LEU A 93 1.73 10.57 8.92
N LEU A 94 1.27 10.29 7.70
CA LEU A 94 0.01 10.80 7.17
C LEU A 94 -1.05 9.70 7.30
N ILE A 95 -2.19 10.02 7.89
CA ILE A 95 -3.37 9.16 7.94
C ILE A 95 -4.44 9.82 7.06
N ASP A 96 -4.74 9.18 5.94
CA ASP A 96 -5.81 9.61 5.02
C ASP A 96 -7.04 8.74 5.23
N LEU A 97 -8.12 9.36 5.69
CA LEU A 97 -9.37 8.71 6.01
C LEU A 97 -10.35 8.96 4.86
N ASP A 98 -10.42 8.09 3.86
CA ASP A 98 -11.34 8.30 2.74
C ASP A 98 -12.73 7.71 3.03
N VAL A 99 -13.71 8.60 3.13
CA VAL A 99 -15.13 8.27 3.25
C VAL A 99 -15.98 9.37 2.61
N LYS A 100 -17.08 8.98 1.96
CA LYS A 100 -17.95 9.92 1.25
C LYS A 100 -18.78 10.80 2.19
N ASP A 101 -19.16 10.25 3.34
CA ASP A 101 -20.00 10.92 4.33
C ASP A 101 -19.14 11.75 5.29
N PHE A 102 -19.48 13.03 5.40
CA PHE A 102 -18.65 13.99 6.12
C PHE A 102 -18.78 13.89 7.65
N GLU A 103 -19.93 13.46 8.17
CA GLU A 103 -20.07 13.23 9.61
C GLU A 103 -19.28 12.00 10.03
N ILE A 104 -19.35 10.93 9.22
CA ILE A 104 -18.51 9.74 9.42
C ILE A 104 -17.02 10.11 9.35
N ALA A 105 -16.62 10.99 8.42
CA ALA A 105 -15.25 11.50 8.35
C ALA A 105 -14.80 12.18 9.65
N LYS A 106 -15.65 13.03 10.25
CA LYS A 106 -15.36 13.69 11.53
C LYS A 106 -15.19 12.68 12.67
N ILE A 107 -16.11 11.72 12.78
CA ILE A 107 -16.07 10.67 13.81
C ILE A 107 -14.78 9.86 13.69
N ALA A 108 -14.44 9.40 12.48
CA ALA A 108 -13.22 8.66 12.21
C ALA A 108 -11.98 9.48 12.58
N THR A 109 -11.95 10.76 12.17
CA THR A 109 -10.82 11.65 12.47
C THR A 109 -10.62 11.78 13.98
N LYS A 110 -11.69 12.02 14.74
CA LYS A 110 -11.61 12.10 16.21
C LYS A 110 -11.09 10.82 16.83
N LYS A 111 -11.59 9.65 16.41
CA LYS A 111 -11.14 8.36 16.94
C LYS A 111 -9.66 8.10 16.70
N PHE A 112 -9.13 8.46 15.52
CA PHE A 112 -7.70 8.36 15.27
C PHE A 112 -6.88 9.40 16.05
N VAL A 113 -7.40 10.61 16.26
CA VAL A 113 -6.73 11.62 17.10
C VAL A 113 -6.69 11.19 18.57
N GLU A 114 -7.80 10.70 19.11
CA GLU A 114 -7.91 10.13 20.46
C GLU A 114 -6.89 9.00 20.64
N ALA A 115 -6.83 8.06 19.70
CA ALA A 115 -5.83 7.00 19.71
C ALA A 115 -4.40 7.55 19.72
N LEU A 116 -4.06 8.53 18.89
CA LEU A 116 -2.72 9.14 18.93
C LEU A 116 -2.43 9.79 20.30
N GLN A 117 -3.42 10.44 20.91
CA GLN A 117 -3.29 11.08 22.23
C GLN A 117 -3.13 10.06 23.37
N ASP A 118 -3.84 8.93 23.32
CA ASP A 118 -3.71 7.83 24.28
C ASP A 118 -2.27 7.28 24.32
N HIS A 119 -1.60 7.29 23.17
CA HIS A 119 -0.20 6.88 23.04
C HIS A 119 0.80 8.02 23.30
N GLY A 120 0.34 9.15 23.83
CA GLY A 120 1.17 10.29 24.24
C GLY A 120 1.62 11.22 23.12
N VAL A 121 1.13 11.04 21.88
CA VAL A 121 1.50 11.90 20.75
C VAL A 121 0.86 13.28 20.92
N LYS A 122 1.69 14.33 20.92
CA LYS A 122 1.28 15.73 21.07
C LYS A 122 1.33 16.48 19.74
N ASN A 123 2.27 16.12 18.88
CA ASN A 123 2.49 16.75 17.58
C ASN A 123 1.47 16.29 16.50
N ILE A 124 0.18 16.46 16.78
CA ILE A 124 -0.92 16.01 15.90
C ILE A 124 -1.48 17.20 15.12
N GLY A 125 -1.40 17.11 13.80
CA GLY A 125 -2.05 18.04 12.88
C GLY A 125 -3.29 17.46 12.25
N VAL A 126 -4.33 18.28 12.07
CA VAL A 126 -5.55 17.90 11.35
C VAL A 126 -5.84 18.95 10.27
N LYS A 127 -6.25 18.50 9.08
CA LYS A 127 -6.77 19.40 8.04
C LYS A 127 -7.94 18.79 7.30
N PHE A 128 -8.89 19.64 6.91
CA PHE A 128 -9.82 19.29 5.86
C PHE A 128 -9.08 19.19 4.51
N THR A 129 -9.42 18.21 3.68
CA THR A 129 -8.70 17.97 2.40
C THR A 129 -9.16 18.86 1.25
N GLY A 130 -10.17 19.71 1.47
CA GLY A 130 -10.90 20.40 0.40
C GLY A 130 -11.94 19.51 -0.29
N GLY A 131 -11.96 18.20 0.00
CA GLY A 131 -12.87 17.24 -0.62
C GLY A 131 -13.97 16.76 0.33
N LYS A 132 -13.89 15.48 0.71
CA LYS A 132 -14.92 14.80 1.49
C LYS A 132 -14.50 14.46 2.91
N SER A 133 -13.22 14.59 3.25
CA SER A 133 -12.69 14.09 4.52
C SER A 133 -11.51 14.92 5.03
N PHE A 134 -10.79 14.38 6.01
CA PHE A 134 -9.68 14.99 6.71
C PHE A 134 -8.40 14.16 6.56
N HIS A 135 -7.27 14.83 6.70
CA HIS A 135 -5.98 14.21 6.91
C HIS A 135 -5.52 14.48 8.34
N ILE A 136 -4.90 13.48 8.95
CA ILE A 136 -4.15 13.61 10.19
C ILE A 136 -2.67 13.46 9.87
N ILE A 137 -1.82 14.30 10.45
CA ILE A 137 -0.37 14.20 10.29
C ILE A 137 0.32 14.18 11.65
N VAL A 138 1.34 13.32 11.79
CA VAL A 138 2.28 13.35 12.91
C VAL A 138 3.67 13.63 12.36
N ALA A 139 4.32 14.66 12.92
CA ALA A 139 5.61 15.13 12.43
C ALA A 139 6.71 14.08 12.63
N PHE A 140 7.64 13.95 11.68
CA PHE A 140 8.79 13.04 11.76
C PHE A 140 9.55 13.14 13.09
N GLU A 141 9.68 14.35 13.61
CA GLU A 141 10.36 14.68 14.86
C GLU A 141 9.73 14.02 16.10
N SER A 142 8.48 13.56 15.98
CA SER A 142 7.74 12.86 17.04
C SER A 142 8.21 11.41 17.20
N PHE A 143 8.81 10.82 16.17
CA PHE A 143 9.27 9.44 16.22
C PHE A 143 10.66 9.34 16.86
N PRO A 144 10.98 8.23 17.54
CA PRO A 144 12.31 8.02 18.10
C PRO A 144 13.36 8.09 16.98
N SER A 145 14.54 8.63 17.28
CA SER A 145 15.63 8.75 16.30
C SER A 145 16.11 7.41 15.71
N LYS A 146 15.96 6.31 16.48
CA LYS A 146 16.23 4.93 16.05
C LYS A 146 15.18 3.97 16.58
N VAL A 147 14.93 2.92 15.81
CA VAL A 147 14.10 1.77 16.22
C VAL A 147 14.93 0.51 15.99
N ASN A 148 15.14 -0.29 17.03
CA ASN A 148 15.97 -1.51 16.98
C ASN A 148 17.36 -1.28 16.35
N GLY A 149 17.98 -0.14 16.67
CA GLY A 149 19.30 0.25 16.16
C GLY A 149 19.30 0.83 14.73
N VAL A 150 18.18 0.78 14.01
CA VAL A 150 18.05 1.33 12.65
C VAL A 150 17.56 2.78 12.72
N PRO A 151 18.18 3.75 11.99
CA PRO A 151 17.67 5.10 11.89
C PRO A 151 16.24 5.13 11.36
N THR A 152 15.34 5.83 12.06
CA THR A 152 13.89 5.79 11.75
C THR A 152 13.57 6.31 10.35
N LYS A 153 14.35 7.27 9.85
CA LYS A 153 14.24 7.74 8.46
C LYS A 153 14.40 6.62 7.40
N ASN A 154 15.09 5.52 7.71
CA ASN A 154 15.30 4.40 6.79
C ASN A 154 14.18 3.34 6.86
N LEU A 155 13.23 3.51 7.78
CA LEU A 155 12.13 2.56 8.01
C LEU A 155 10.87 2.92 7.21
N TYR A 156 10.98 3.77 6.20
CA TYR A 156 9.90 4.06 5.27
C TYR A 156 9.89 3.05 4.10
N PRO A 157 8.71 2.54 3.69
CA PRO A 157 7.39 2.82 4.26
C PRO A 157 7.02 1.90 5.43
N GLU A 158 7.79 0.86 5.77
CA GLU A 158 7.32 -0.23 6.63
C GLU A 158 6.86 0.21 8.03
N LEU A 159 7.58 1.10 8.71
CA LEU A 159 7.19 1.54 10.04
C LEU A 159 5.85 2.31 10.04
N PRO A 160 5.65 3.35 9.20
CA PRO A 160 4.35 4.01 9.14
C PRO A 160 3.21 3.06 8.75
N GLN A 161 3.46 2.07 7.88
CA GLN A 161 2.44 1.06 7.55
C GLN A 161 2.02 0.24 8.77
N LYS A 162 3.00 -0.25 9.56
CA LYS A 162 2.72 -0.97 10.81
C LYS A 162 1.97 -0.11 11.82
N ILE A 163 2.33 1.16 11.94
CA ILE A 163 1.63 2.11 12.82
C ILE A 163 0.18 2.29 12.37
N ILE A 164 -0.08 2.47 11.07
CA ILE A 164 -1.45 2.59 10.55
C ILE A 164 -2.26 1.31 10.80
N GLU A 165 -1.69 0.14 10.55
CA GLU A 165 -2.36 -1.14 10.81
C GLU A 165 -2.68 -1.33 12.29
N TYR A 166 -1.75 -0.98 13.17
CA TYR A 166 -1.95 -0.99 14.61
C TYR A 166 -3.07 -0.03 15.02
N LEU A 167 -3.04 1.22 14.57
CA LEU A 167 -4.06 2.22 14.89
C LEU A 167 -5.44 1.77 14.40
N LYS A 168 -5.52 1.14 13.22
CA LYS A 168 -6.77 0.55 12.73
C LYS A 168 -7.28 -0.53 13.69
N TRP A 169 -6.41 -1.42 14.16
CA TRP A 169 -6.81 -2.41 15.16
C TRP A 169 -7.28 -1.74 16.46
N TYR A 170 -6.51 -0.78 16.98
CA TYR A 170 -6.76 -0.10 18.24
C TYR A 170 -8.13 0.60 18.25
N VAL A 171 -8.46 1.34 17.19
CA VAL A 171 -9.72 2.10 17.13
C VAL A 171 -10.91 1.27 16.64
N ARG A 172 -10.74 0.00 16.27
CA ARG A 172 -11.75 -0.77 15.52
C ARG A 172 -13.08 -0.82 16.24
N ASP A 173 -13.09 -1.25 17.51
CA ASP A 173 -14.33 -1.50 18.23
C ASP A 173 -15.01 -0.18 18.60
N GLU A 174 -14.26 0.80 19.08
CA GLU A 174 -14.82 2.12 19.39
C GLU A 174 -15.36 2.86 18.16
N LEU A 175 -14.66 2.74 17.02
CA LEU A 175 -15.12 3.32 15.77
C LEU A 175 -16.39 2.62 15.29
N LYS A 176 -16.47 1.29 15.38
CA LYS A 176 -17.69 0.53 15.09
C LYS A 176 -18.87 1.02 15.94
N GLU A 177 -18.69 1.12 17.26
CA GLU A 177 -19.74 1.59 18.17
C GLU A 177 -20.15 3.03 17.87
N ALA A 178 -19.19 3.91 17.58
CA ALA A 178 -19.49 5.31 17.20
C ALA A 178 -20.27 5.41 15.88
N LEU A 179 -20.00 4.52 14.91
CA LEU A 179 -20.78 4.44 13.67
C LEU A 179 -22.19 3.88 13.92
N LEU A 180 -22.35 2.88 14.78
CA LEU A 180 -23.66 2.32 15.11
C LEU A 180 -24.52 3.28 15.94
N ALA A 181 -23.88 4.17 16.70
CA ALA A 181 -24.57 5.21 17.46
C ALA A 181 -25.22 6.28 16.56
N ILE A 182 -24.69 6.53 15.35
CA ILE A 182 -25.27 7.50 14.43
C ILE A 182 -26.40 6.90 13.58
N ASP A 183 -26.31 5.62 13.20
CA ASP A 183 -27.32 4.98 12.36
C ASP A 183 -27.16 3.45 12.26
N THR A 184 -28.15 2.80 11.64
CA THR A 184 -28.12 1.37 11.34
C THR A 184 -27.15 1.05 10.19
N PRO A 185 -26.59 -0.18 10.11
CA PRO A 185 -25.73 -0.60 9.00
C PRO A 185 -26.34 -0.37 7.61
N ASN A 186 -27.66 -0.56 7.47
CA ASN A 186 -28.37 -0.33 6.20
C ASN A 186 -28.33 1.15 5.78
N ASN A 187 -28.56 2.07 6.72
CA ASN A 187 -28.52 3.50 6.43
C ASN A 187 -27.09 4.00 6.23
N ILE A 188 -26.11 3.50 7.01
CA ILE A 188 -24.68 3.77 6.80
C ILE A 188 -24.26 3.36 5.39
N SER A 189 -24.66 2.16 4.95
CA SER A 189 -24.43 1.65 3.59
C SER A 189 -24.93 2.63 2.51
N GLN A 190 -26.13 3.18 2.69
CA GLN A 190 -26.70 4.18 1.77
C GLN A 190 -25.90 5.49 1.80
N ARG A 191 -25.58 6.01 2.99
CA ARG A 191 -24.82 7.26 3.19
C ARG A 191 -23.45 7.23 2.51
N VAL A 192 -22.73 6.12 2.64
CA VAL A 192 -21.41 5.97 2.01
C VAL A 192 -21.45 5.44 0.58
N GLY A 193 -22.64 5.05 0.10
CA GLY A 193 -22.85 4.51 -1.24
C GLY A 193 -22.05 3.23 -1.50
N LYS A 194 -22.02 2.32 -0.54
CA LYS A 194 -21.40 0.97 -0.65
C LYS A 194 -22.47 -0.08 -0.34
N PRO A 195 -22.54 -1.22 -1.06
CA PRO A 195 -23.49 -2.29 -0.75
C PRO A 195 -23.36 -2.79 0.69
N LEU A 196 -24.49 -3.08 1.36
CA LEU A 196 -24.51 -3.53 2.75
C LEU A 196 -23.59 -4.75 3.00
N LYS A 197 -23.62 -5.72 2.07
CA LYS A 197 -22.78 -6.92 2.08
C LYS A 197 -21.26 -6.65 2.03
N GLU A 198 -20.84 -5.46 1.60
CA GLU A 198 -19.43 -5.08 1.55
C GLU A 198 -18.96 -4.46 2.85
N ILE A 199 -19.87 -3.84 3.60
CA ILE A 199 -19.56 -3.19 4.88
C ILE A 199 -19.84 -4.06 6.10
N VAL A 200 -20.59 -5.17 5.92
CA VAL A 200 -20.88 -6.16 6.96
C VAL A 200 -20.04 -7.41 6.73
N VAL A 201 -19.34 -7.88 7.77
CA VAL A 201 -18.53 -9.10 7.78
C VAL A 201 -18.94 -9.93 8.99
N ASN A 202 -19.31 -11.20 8.78
CA ASN A 202 -19.81 -12.09 9.84
C ASN A 202 -20.98 -11.47 10.65
N ASP A 203 -21.96 -10.90 9.94
CA ASP A 203 -23.14 -10.23 10.50
C ASP A 203 -22.85 -8.98 11.37
N GLU A 204 -21.61 -8.47 11.35
CA GLU A 204 -21.23 -7.24 12.04
C GLU A 204 -20.70 -6.17 11.09
N LEU A 205 -20.94 -4.90 11.41
CA LEU A 205 -20.36 -3.76 10.69
C LEU A 205 -18.83 -3.75 10.85
N ASP A 206 -18.09 -3.76 9.74
CA ASP A 206 -16.65 -3.51 9.73
C ASP A 206 -16.38 -2.03 9.42
N PRO A 207 -15.88 -1.24 10.39
CA PRO A 207 -15.66 0.19 10.19
C PRO A 207 -14.66 0.49 9.07
N PHE A 208 -13.69 -0.41 8.80
CA PHE A 208 -12.70 -0.21 7.74
C PHE A 208 -13.16 -0.71 6.37
N LYS A 209 -14.38 -1.25 6.28
CA LYS A 209 -15.11 -1.38 5.01
C LYS A 209 -15.94 -0.15 4.71
N VAL A 210 -16.33 0.62 5.73
CA VAL A 210 -16.98 1.92 5.60
C VAL A 210 -15.95 3.00 5.24
N ILE A 211 -14.90 3.13 6.05
CA ILE A 211 -13.84 4.13 5.93
C ILE A 211 -12.58 3.46 5.38
N ASN A 212 -12.09 3.95 4.24
CA ASN A 212 -10.80 3.51 3.74
C ASN A 212 -9.68 4.28 4.45
N VAL A 213 -8.63 3.58 4.87
CA VAL A 213 -7.44 4.20 5.48
C VAL A 213 -6.26 3.82 4.63
N ASP A 214 -5.70 4.79 3.92
CA ASP A 214 -4.69 4.52 2.90
C ASP A 214 -3.32 4.18 3.51
N ILE A 215 -2.62 3.28 2.83
CA ILE A 215 -1.27 2.84 3.16
C ILE A 215 -0.37 3.24 2.00
N PHE A 216 0.58 4.14 2.28
CA PHE A 216 1.38 4.77 1.24
C PHE A 216 2.65 4.01 0.89
N GLY A 217 3.02 4.10 -0.39
CA GLY A 217 4.31 3.66 -0.92
C GLY A 217 5.30 4.81 -1.07
N SER A 218 6.45 4.55 -1.70
CA SER A 218 7.47 5.59 -1.92
C SER A 218 6.99 6.73 -2.82
N ARG A 219 7.43 7.95 -2.50
CA ARG A 219 7.15 9.21 -3.19
C ARG A 219 5.65 9.48 -3.35
N HIS A 220 4.85 9.02 -2.40
CA HIS A 220 3.42 9.31 -2.35
C HIS A 220 3.19 10.80 -2.14
N LEU A 221 2.30 11.38 -2.95
CA LEU A 221 1.94 12.79 -2.93
C LEU A 221 0.57 12.98 -2.30
N PHE A 222 0.43 14.00 -1.46
CA PHE A 222 -0.86 14.42 -0.91
C PHE A 222 -1.01 15.93 -1.02
N ARG A 223 -2.26 16.40 -1.04
CA ARG A 223 -2.58 17.83 -1.13
C ARG A 223 -2.01 18.60 0.06
N MET A 224 -1.26 19.65 -0.22
CA MET A 224 -0.64 20.48 0.80
C MET A 224 -1.69 21.27 1.61
N PRO A 225 -1.40 21.65 2.86
CA PRO A 225 -2.22 22.62 3.58
C PRO A 225 -2.29 23.93 2.80
N TYR A 226 -3.45 24.57 2.82
CA TYR A 226 -3.80 25.79 2.08
C TYR A 226 -3.77 25.70 0.56
N SER A 227 -3.44 24.54 -0.02
CA SER A 227 -3.72 24.27 -1.43
C SER A 227 -5.21 24.15 -1.66
N LEU A 228 -5.69 24.64 -2.81
CA LEU A 228 -7.05 24.38 -3.27
C LEU A 228 -7.24 22.93 -3.67
N ASN A 229 -8.50 22.50 -3.72
CA ASN A 229 -8.94 21.28 -4.36
C ASN A 229 -9.35 21.55 -5.80
N GLU A 230 -8.78 20.85 -6.77
CA GLU A 230 -9.04 21.07 -8.20
C GLU A 230 -10.50 20.80 -8.61
N ASN A 231 -11.20 19.94 -7.87
CA ASN A 231 -12.58 19.57 -8.17
C ASN A 231 -13.60 20.48 -7.48
N THR A 232 -13.32 20.97 -6.27
CA THR A 232 -14.30 21.73 -5.45
C THR A 232 -13.92 23.19 -5.24
N LEU A 233 -12.67 23.57 -5.52
CA LEU A 233 -12.03 24.85 -5.16
C LEU A 233 -12.07 25.21 -3.68
N LEU A 234 -12.43 24.25 -2.81
CA LEU A 234 -12.29 24.43 -1.37
C LEU A 234 -10.82 24.31 -0.97
N VAL A 235 -10.44 25.11 0.01
CA VAL A 235 -9.10 25.16 0.59
C VAL A 235 -8.87 23.90 1.44
N SER A 236 -7.72 23.23 1.27
CA SER A 236 -7.29 22.22 2.23
C SER A 236 -6.89 22.90 3.53
N LEU A 237 -7.84 23.01 4.46
CA LEU A 237 -7.76 23.93 5.59
C LEU A 237 -7.29 23.20 6.86
N PRO A 238 -6.13 23.56 7.44
CA PRO A 238 -5.72 23.09 8.76
C PRO A 238 -6.69 23.56 9.85
N LEU A 239 -6.94 22.72 10.84
CA LEU A 239 -7.92 22.93 11.90
C LEU A 239 -7.31 22.57 13.26
N LYS A 240 -7.85 23.18 14.32
CA LYS A 240 -7.61 22.68 15.66
C LYS A 240 -8.43 21.42 15.91
N ILE A 241 -7.96 20.57 16.81
CA ILE A 241 -8.60 19.29 17.12
C ILE A 241 -10.01 19.53 17.69
N GLU A 242 -10.18 20.57 18.49
CA GLU A 242 -11.44 20.91 19.14
C GLU A 242 -12.48 21.48 18.15
N GLU A 243 -12.05 21.85 16.95
CA GLU A 243 -12.91 22.43 15.90
C GLU A 243 -13.50 21.37 14.96
N ILE A 244 -13.09 20.09 15.07
CA ILE A 244 -13.52 19.04 14.13
C ILE A 244 -15.04 18.89 14.07
N ASP A 245 -15.72 18.88 15.23
CA ASP A 245 -17.17 18.67 15.29
C ASP A 245 -17.93 19.84 14.67
N SER A 246 -17.53 21.08 15.00
CA SER A 246 -18.21 22.29 14.56
C SER A 246 -17.87 22.68 13.12
N PHE A 247 -16.77 22.15 12.56
CA PHE A 247 -16.29 22.51 11.23
C PHE A 247 -17.31 22.22 10.11
N GLN A 248 -17.59 23.23 9.29
CA GLN A 248 -18.44 23.14 8.10
C GLN A 248 -17.62 23.42 6.84
N LYS A 249 -17.96 22.76 5.72
CA LYS A 249 -17.18 22.85 4.47
C LYS A 249 -17.12 24.27 3.91
N GLU A 250 -18.13 25.08 4.18
CA GLU A 250 -18.24 26.47 3.80
C GLU A 250 -17.09 27.31 4.39
N GLN A 251 -16.56 26.93 5.56
CA GLN A 251 -15.39 27.59 6.15
C GLN A 251 -14.13 27.45 5.30
N ALA A 252 -14.07 26.44 4.42
CA ALA A 252 -12.99 26.22 3.48
C ALA A 252 -13.20 26.91 2.11
N GLU A 253 -14.27 27.68 1.91
CA GLU A 253 -14.41 28.51 0.71
C GLU A 253 -13.30 29.57 0.66
N ILE A 254 -12.75 29.84 -0.53
CA ILE A 254 -11.67 30.82 -0.77
C ILE A 254 -11.91 32.17 -0.06
N LYS A 255 -13.17 32.64 -0.04
CA LYS A 255 -13.56 33.92 0.56
C LYS A 255 -13.65 33.90 2.09
N LYS A 256 -13.83 32.73 2.70
CA LYS A 256 -14.04 32.56 4.15
C LYS A 256 -12.82 31.96 4.85
N ALA A 257 -12.02 31.16 4.12
CA ALA A 257 -10.89 30.44 4.67
C ALA A 257 -9.81 31.37 5.25
N LYS A 258 -9.44 31.07 6.50
CA LYS A 258 -8.44 31.81 7.28
C LYS A 258 -7.15 31.02 7.37
N VAL A 259 -6.02 31.73 7.29
CA VAL A 259 -4.68 31.15 7.42
C VAL A 259 -4.18 31.43 8.84
N GLU A 260 -4.60 30.61 9.79
CA GLU A 260 -4.38 30.80 11.23
C GLU A 260 -3.77 29.58 11.94
N GLU A 261 -3.83 28.38 11.34
CA GLU A 261 -3.45 27.13 11.98
C GLU A 261 -2.36 26.41 11.16
N THR A 262 -1.44 25.71 11.84
CA THR A 262 -0.37 25.00 11.13
C THR A 262 -0.69 23.51 11.09
N PHE A 263 -0.62 22.91 9.90
CA PHE A 263 -0.88 21.47 9.75
C PHE A 263 0.25 20.63 10.36
N LEU A 264 1.52 20.98 10.12
CA LEU A 264 2.65 20.26 10.71
C LEU A 264 3.06 20.92 12.03
N LYS A 265 2.87 20.23 13.15
CA LYS A 265 3.15 20.75 14.50
C LYS A 265 4.38 20.07 15.08
N ILE A 266 5.29 20.85 15.68
CA ILE A 266 6.50 20.36 16.33
C ILE A 266 6.67 21.12 17.65
N TYR A 267 6.10 20.57 18.72
CA TYR A 267 6.20 21.11 20.09
C TYR A 267 7.26 20.37 20.92
N THR A 268 7.38 19.06 20.69
CA THR A 268 8.31 18.17 21.39
C THR A 268 8.93 17.19 20.40
N LYS A 269 9.97 16.47 20.82
CA LYS A 269 10.56 15.37 20.04
C LYS A 269 10.28 14.03 20.70
N GLU A 270 10.27 12.98 19.90
CA GLU A 270 10.19 11.57 20.34
C GLU A 270 8.95 11.23 21.22
N ASP A 271 7.87 12.01 21.13
CA ASP A 271 6.62 11.80 21.86
C ASP A 271 5.72 10.68 21.30
N ALA A 272 6.04 10.14 20.11
CA ALA A 272 5.41 8.97 19.53
C ALA A 272 6.16 7.66 19.83
N THR A 273 7.06 7.65 20.82
CA THR A 273 7.84 6.44 21.17
C THR A 273 6.93 5.30 21.66
N ALA A 274 5.95 5.58 22.54
CA ALA A 274 5.01 4.57 23.02
C ALA A 274 4.18 3.97 21.87
N LEU A 275 3.64 4.83 21.00
CA LEU A 275 2.94 4.40 19.77
C LEU A 275 3.78 3.44 18.93
N VAL A 276 5.06 3.74 18.72
CA VAL A 276 5.97 2.90 17.92
C VAL A 276 6.22 1.56 18.60
N VAL A 277 6.47 1.54 19.92
CA VAL A 277 6.71 0.32 20.68
C VAL A 277 5.48 -0.58 20.64
N GLU A 278 4.30 -0.03 20.95
CA GLU A 278 3.06 -0.78 20.98
C GLU A 278 2.66 -1.28 19.59
N ALA A 279 2.83 -0.47 18.54
CA ALA A 279 2.58 -0.90 17.17
C ALA A 279 3.49 -2.07 16.75
N LEU A 280 4.75 -2.04 17.14
CA LEU A 280 5.69 -3.12 16.82
C LEU A 280 5.42 -4.38 17.64
N ASP A 281 5.14 -4.24 18.94
CA ASP A 281 4.76 -5.35 19.82
C ASP A 281 3.46 -6.01 19.34
N TRP A 282 2.46 -5.21 18.99
CA TRP A 282 1.22 -5.68 18.39
C TRP A 282 1.51 -6.41 17.08
N TYR A 283 2.32 -5.83 16.20
CA TYR A 283 2.67 -6.46 14.93
C TYR A 283 3.38 -7.79 15.14
N ASP A 284 4.33 -7.88 16.08
CA ASP A 284 5.06 -9.11 16.37
C ASP A 284 4.18 -10.18 17.04
N LYS A 285 3.24 -9.78 17.90
CA LYS A 285 2.24 -10.70 18.50
C LYS A 285 1.25 -11.22 17.46
N ASN A 286 0.70 -10.35 16.63
CA ASN A 286 -0.30 -10.73 15.62
C ASN A 286 0.35 -11.45 14.43
N ARG A 287 1.63 -11.19 14.15
CA ARG A 287 2.42 -11.98 13.21
C ARG A 287 2.73 -13.37 13.79
N LYS A 288 2.97 -13.49 15.10
CA LYS A 288 3.07 -14.79 15.79
C LYS A 288 1.73 -15.54 15.86
N GLU A 289 0.59 -14.85 15.84
CA GLU A 289 -0.73 -15.50 15.71
C GLU A 289 -1.06 -15.89 14.26
N GLU A 290 -0.55 -15.17 13.25
CA GLU A 290 -0.50 -15.67 11.86
C GLU A 290 0.51 -16.82 11.68
N GLU A 291 1.53 -16.94 12.56
CA GLU A 291 2.52 -18.03 12.58
C GLU A 291 2.15 -19.21 13.51
N LYS A 292 1.12 -19.08 14.37
CA LYS A 292 0.47 -20.25 14.96
C LYS A 292 -0.24 -20.96 13.81
N PRO A 293 -0.05 -22.27 13.61
CA PRO A 293 -0.86 -22.99 12.65
C PRO A 293 -2.31 -22.82 13.09
N ILE A 294 -3.06 -22.01 12.34
CA ILE A 294 -4.51 -22.15 12.30
C ILE A 294 -4.69 -23.62 11.95
N ALA A 295 -5.23 -24.40 12.89
CA ALA A 295 -5.77 -25.71 12.58
C ALA A 295 -6.86 -25.46 11.54
N VAL A 296 -6.48 -25.48 10.26
CA VAL A 296 -7.42 -25.41 9.16
C VAL A 296 -8.27 -26.66 9.33
N ASN A 297 -9.52 -26.47 9.72
CA ASN A 297 -10.53 -27.51 9.61
C ASN A 297 -10.70 -27.74 8.10
N ILE A 298 -9.88 -28.64 7.53
CA ILE A 298 -9.94 -29.01 6.13
C ILE A 298 -11.31 -29.66 5.92
N PRO A 299 -12.21 -29.10 5.10
CA PRO A 299 -13.37 -29.83 4.66
C PRO A 299 -12.88 -31.06 3.89
N LYS A 300 -13.01 -32.25 4.51
CA LYS A 300 -12.83 -33.53 3.83
C LYS A 300 -13.83 -33.60 2.67
N LYS A 301 -13.36 -33.32 1.46
CA LYS A 301 -14.00 -33.77 0.22
C LYS A 301 -12.99 -34.56 -0.62
N PRO A 302 -13.48 -35.57 -1.35
CA PRO A 302 -12.78 -36.83 -1.51
C PRO A 302 -11.62 -36.72 -2.48
N ILE A 303 -10.47 -37.20 -2.03
CA ILE A 303 -9.35 -37.58 -2.89
C ILE A 303 -9.88 -38.63 -3.87
N SER A 304 -9.83 -38.33 -5.16
CA SER A 304 -9.95 -39.36 -6.18
C SER A 304 -8.91 -39.13 -7.28
N ARG A 305 -7.96 -40.08 -7.29
CA ARG A 305 -7.06 -40.49 -8.39
C ARG A 305 -6.04 -39.46 -8.88
N THR A 306 -4.89 -39.41 -8.20
CA THR A 306 -3.61 -39.97 -8.70
C THR A 306 -2.55 -39.76 -7.61
N SER A 307 -1.73 -40.78 -7.32
CA SER A 307 -0.58 -40.64 -6.44
C SER A 307 0.29 -39.45 -6.87
N LYS A 308 0.92 -38.76 -5.90
CA LYS A 308 1.96 -37.76 -6.14
C LYS A 308 2.88 -38.20 -7.28
N ILE A 309 3.07 -37.36 -8.29
CA ILE A 309 3.95 -37.67 -9.42
C ILE A 309 5.40 -37.34 -9.03
N PRO A 310 6.32 -38.33 -9.04
CA PRO A 310 7.72 -38.10 -8.71
C PRO A 310 8.45 -37.24 -9.76
N GLU A 311 9.53 -36.58 -9.33
CA GLU A 311 10.32 -35.65 -10.16
C GLU A 311 10.92 -36.30 -11.41
N GLU A 312 11.14 -37.62 -11.39
CA GLU A 312 11.69 -38.36 -12.53
C GLU A 312 10.83 -38.19 -13.80
N PHE A 313 9.52 -37.98 -13.64
CA PHE A 313 8.56 -37.82 -14.72
C PHE A 313 8.35 -36.37 -15.17
N PHE A 314 8.99 -35.40 -14.51
CA PHE A 314 8.81 -33.99 -14.85
C PHE A 314 9.37 -33.68 -16.25
N PRO A 315 8.76 -32.71 -16.97
CA PRO A 315 9.27 -32.28 -18.25
C PRO A 315 10.64 -31.60 -18.10
N PRO A 316 11.48 -31.61 -19.15
CA PRO A 316 12.81 -31.01 -19.10
C PRO A 316 12.81 -29.53 -18.73
N CYS A 317 11.80 -28.77 -19.16
CA CYS A 317 11.67 -27.35 -18.79
C CYS A 317 11.52 -27.14 -17.27
N ILE A 318 10.76 -28.00 -16.58
CA ILE A 318 10.61 -27.94 -15.11
C ILE A 318 11.89 -28.41 -14.43
N LYS A 319 12.55 -29.46 -14.94
CA LYS A 319 13.84 -29.92 -14.41
C LYS A 319 14.92 -28.83 -14.51
N LYS A 320 15.01 -28.17 -15.67
CA LYS A 320 15.94 -27.06 -15.89
C LYS A 320 15.66 -25.87 -14.96
N ILE A 321 14.39 -25.60 -14.65
CA ILE A 321 14.07 -24.61 -13.61
C ILE A 321 14.61 -25.10 -12.26
N LEU A 322 14.34 -26.34 -11.85
CA LEU A 322 14.76 -26.92 -10.56
C LEU A 322 16.28 -26.97 -10.34
N ASP A 323 17.07 -26.91 -11.41
CA ASP A 323 18.54 -26.81 -11.35
C ASP A 323 19.04 -25.41 -10.96
N GLY A 324 18.16 -24.40 -10.99
CA GLY A 324 18.45 -23.01 -10.64
C GLY A 324 18.50 -22.10 -11.87
N LEU A 325 18.28 -20.79 -11.64
CA LEU A 325 18.18 -19.79 -12.70
C LEU A 325 18.99 -18.52 -12.40
N ASN A 326 19.70 -18.03 -13.42
CA ASN A 326 20.42 -16.75 -13.40
C ASN A 326 19.51 -15.55 -13.70
N ASP A 327 18.39 -15.76 -14.39
CA ASP A 327 17.34 -14.77 -14.62
C ASP A 327 15.95 -15.42 -14.69
N GLY A 328 14.88 -14.64 -14.53
CA GLY A 328 13.50 -15.14 -14.63
C GLY A 328 12.94 -15.84 -13.39
N ARG A 329 13.67 -15.85 -12.27
CA ARG A 329 13.28 -16.52 -11.00
C ARG A 329 11.88 -16.14 -10.49
N LYS A 330 11.50 -14.87 -10.62
CA LYS A 330 10.16 -14.40 -10.21
C LYS A 330 9.04 -15.08 -11.00
N ARG A 331 9.22 -15.23 -12.32
CA ARG A 331 8.30 -15.94 -13.22
C ARG A 331 8.32 -17.46 -12.96
N ALA A 332 9.50 -18.00 -12.64
CA ALA A 332 9.69 -19.42 -12.34
C ALA A 332 8.89 -19.91 -11.13
N ILE A 333 8.71 -19.09 -10.10
CA ILE A 333 7.89 -19.46 -8.92
C ILE A 333 6.46 -19.79 -9.34
N PHE A 334 5.85 -18.93 -10.16
CA PHE A 334 4.50 -19.15 -10.65
C PHE A 334 4.41 -20.50 -11.39
N ILE A 335 5.37 -20.78 -12.27
CA ILE A 335 5.45 -22.04 -13.02
C ILE A 335 5.60 -23.24 -12.09
N LEU A 336 6.56 -23.20 -11.15
CA LEU A 336 6.85 -24.31 -10.23
C LEU A 336 5.66 -24.62 -9.31
N VAL A 337 5.09 -23.59 -8.67
CA VAL A 337 4.01 -23.77 -7.70
C VAL A 337 2.75 -24.31 -8.38
N THR A 338 2.38 -23.75 -9.54
CA THR A 338 1.22 -24.23 -10.30
C THR A 338 1.45 -25.63 -10.86
N PHE A 339 2.63 -25.93 -11.39
CA PHE A 339 2.96 -27.27 -11.88
C PHE A 339 2.90 -28.33 -10.75
N LEU A 340 3.59 -28.12 -9.63
CA LEU A 340 3.64 -29.09 -8.54
C LEU A 340 2.27 -29.37 -7.90
N ARG A 341 1.40 -28.35 -7.80
CA ARG A 341 0.00 -28.55 -7.37
C ARG A 341 -0.77 -29.46 -8.32
N ASN A 342 -0.56 -29.32 -9.63
CA ASN A 342 -1.16 -30.22 -10.62
C ASN A 342 -0.55 -31.64 -10.60
N MET A 343 0.62 -31.83 -9.97
CA MET A 343 1.28 -33.12 -9.77
C MET A 343 0.90 -33.81 -8.45
N ASN A 344 -0.10 -33.30 -7.74
CA ASN A 344 -0.58 -33.77 -6.43
C ASN A 344 0.51 -33.74 -5.34
N TRP A 345 1.39 -32.75 -5.36
CA TRP A 345 2.27 -32.44 -4.24
C TRP A 345 1.48 -31.68 -3.17
N SER A 346 1.72 -32.01 -1.89
CA SER A 346 1.13 -31.26 -0.77
C SER A 346 1.71 -29.85 -0.68
N LEU A 347 0.98 -28.92 -0.08
CA LEU A 347 1.42 -27.53 0.04
C LEU A 347 2.76 -27.43 0.81
N GLU A 348 2.93 -28.24 1.85
CA GLU A 348 4.16 -28.34 2.65
C GLU A 348 5.36 -28.81 1.79
N GLU A 349 5.16 -29.83 0.95
CA GLU A 349 6.21 -30.32 0.05
C GLU A 349 6.58 -29.29 -1.02
N ILE A 350 5.59 -28.55 -1.54
CA ILE A 350 5.81 -27.50 -2.52
C ILE A 350 6.61 -26.36 -1.90
N GLU A 351 6.22 -25.90 -0.71
CA GLU A 351 6.92 -24.85 0.01
C GLU A 351 8.39 -25.24 0.23
N LYS A 352 8.63 -26.43 0.80
CA LYS A 352 9.98 -26.95 1.01
C LYS A 352 10.78 -26.96 -0.30
N LYS A 353 10.19 -27.49 -1.38
CA LYS A 353 10.86 -27.58 -2.69
C LYS A 353 11.19 -26.22 -3.29
N VAL A 354 10.32 -25.22 -3.13
CA VAL A 354 10.57 -23.86 -3.63
C VAL A 354 11.70 -23.18 -2.86
N TYR A 355 11.81 -23.39 -1.54
CA TYR A 355 12.95 -22.89 -0.77
C TYR A 355 14.26 -23.57 -1.18
N GLU A 356 14.28 -24.90 -1.30
CA GLU A 356 15.46 -25.66 -1.79
C GLU A 356 15.90 -25.21 -3.19
N TRP A 357 14.95 -25.00 -4.10
CA TRP A 357 15.22 -24.47 -5.43
C TRP A 357 15.82 -23.06 -5.37
N ASN A 358 15.35 -22.21 -4.48
CA ASN A 358 15.82 -20.84 -4.38
C ASN A 358 17.27 -20.73 -3.88
N GLU A 359 17.76 -21.72 -3.12
CA GLU A 359 19.18 -21.77 -2.72
C GLU A 359 20.12 -22.00 -3.91
N LYS A 360 19.63 -22.66 -4.97
CA LYS A 360 20.39 -22.92 -6.20
C LYS A 360 20.43 -21.72 -7.14
N ASN A 361 19.58 -20.72 -6.91
CA ASN A 361 19.46 -19.53 -7.74
C ASN A 361 20.57 -18.51 -7.47
N LYS A 362 21.06 -17.84 -8.52
CA LYS A 362 22.07 -16.78 -8.42
C LYS A 362 21.60 -15.47 -9.07
N PRO A 363 21.35 -14.40 -8.30
CA PRO A 363 21.17 -14.37 -6.84
C PRO A 363 19.86 -15.06 -6.38
N PRO A 364 19.77 -15.55 -5.13
CA PRO A 364 18.52 -16.07 -4.58
C PRO A 364 17.48 -14.96 -4.44
N LEU A 365 16.20 -15.33 -4.53
CA LEU A 365 15.10 -14.43 -4.20
C LEU A 365 15.01 -14.21 -2.69
N ARG A 366 14.56 -13.02 -2.29
CA ARG A 366 14.34 -12.68 -0.88
C ARG A 366 13.29 -13.59 -0.27
N ALA A 367 13.52 -14.09 0.96
CA ALA A 367 12.60 -14.99 1.66
C ALA A 367 11.17 -14.42 1.77
N ASN A 368 11.04 -13.11 2.02
CA ASN A 368 9.72 -12.45 2.05
C ASN A 368 8.98 -12.52 0.71
N TYR A 369 9.70 -12.40 -0.41
CA TYR A 369 9.08 -12.52 -1.74
C TYR A 369 8.56 -13.93 -1.98
N LEU A 370 9.34 -14.97 -1.64
CA LEU A 370 8.88 -16.36 -1.70
C LEU A 370 7.64 -16.58 -0.86
N ARG A 371 7.68 -16.13 0.40
CA ARG A 371 6.56 -16.25 1.35
C ARG A 371 5.29 -15.60 0.82
N THR A 372 5.38 -14.38 0.29
CA THR A 372 4.22 -13.67 -0.29
C THR A 372 3.65 -14.42 -1.50
N GLN A 373 4.50 -14.91 -2.41
CA GLN A 373 4.05 -15.64 -3.59
C GLN A 373 3.39 -16.98 -3.21
N LEU A 374 4.00 -17.75 -2.31
CA LEU A 374 3.44 -19.01 -1.82
C LEU A 374 2.10 -18.79 -1.09
N ARG A 375 2.01 -17.78 -0.21
CA ARG A 375 0.76 -17.41 0.48
C ARG A 375 -0.36 -17.07 -0.51
N TRP A 376 -0.06 -16.28 -1.55
CA TRP A 376 -1.05 -15.94 -2.57
C TRP A 376 -1.54 -17.18 -3.32
N HIS A 377 -0.62 -18.06 -3.74
CA HIS A 377 -0.95 -19.29 -4.44
C HIS A 377 -1.76 -20.25 -3.56
N PHE A 378 -1.37 -20.46 -2.31
CA PHE A 378 -2.02 -21.41 -1.39
C PHE A 378 -3.43 -20.99 -1.00
N ARG A 379 -3.74 -19.69 -1.05
CA ARG A 379 -5.10 -19.16 -0.88
C ARG A 379 -6.03 -19.37 -2.09
N GLN A 380 -5.51 -19.77 -3.25
CA GLN A 380 -6.36 -19.99 -4.41
C GLN A 380 -7.09 -21.33 -4.31
N ASP A 381 -8.43 -21.27 -4.32
CA ASP A 381 -9.31 -22.45 -4.37
C ASP A 381 -9.19 -23.20 -5.72
N ARG A 382 -8.82 -22.48 -6.79
CA ARG A 382 -8.65 -23.04 -8.14
C ARG A 382 -7.24 -23.59 -8.32
N ASN A 383 -7.14 -24.79 -8.90
CA ASN A 383 -5.85 -25.33 -9.33
C ASN A 383 -5.41 -24.63 -10.63
N LEU A 384 -4.64 -23.54 -10.50
CA LEU A 384 -4.13 -22.78 -11.63
C LEU A 384 -3.17 -23.64 -12.46
N LEU A 385 -3.19 -23.46 -13.78
CA LEU A 385 -2.24 -24.10 -14.70
C LEU A 385 -1.02 -23.20 -14.92
N PRO A 386 0.18 -23.78 -15.08
CA PRO A 386 1.33 -23.04 -15.57
C PRO A 386 1.07 -22.57 -17.01
N PRO A 387 1.77 -21.53 -17.50
CA PRO A 387 1.69 -21.10 -18.88
C PRO A 387 2.08 -22.24 -19.85
N ASN A 388 1.56 -22.18 -21.07
CA ASN A 388 1.94 -23.12 -22.13
C ASN A 388 3.40 -22.96 -22.54
N CYS A 389 4.02 -24.05 -22.98
CA CYS A 389 5.44 -24.12 -23.37
C CYS A 389 5.81 -23.19 -24.54
N ASP A 390 4.84 -22.80 -25.37
CA ASP A 390 4.98 -21.88 -26.50
C ASP A 390 4.81 -20.40 -26.10
N ASN A 391 4.57 -20.11 -24.81
CA ASN A 391 4.46 -18.74 -24.31
C ASN A 391 5.84 -18.06 -24.24
N LYS A 392 6.07 -17.13 -25.17
CA LYS A 392 7.33 -16.40 -25.34
C LYS A 392 7.77 -15.66 -24.06
N SER A 393 6.84 -14.97 -23.41
CA SER A 393 7.10 -14.16 -22.21
C SER A 393 7.46 -14.94 -20.95
N PHE A 394 7.30 -16.26 -20.99
CA PHE A 394 7.65 -17.16 -19.88
C PHE A 394 8.86 -18.03 -20.22
N TYR A 395 8.74 -18.99 -21.14
CA TYR A 395 9.80 -19.98 -21.32
C TYR A 395 10.92 -19.51 -22.26
N GLU A 396 10.61 -18.75 -23.30
CA GLU A 396 11.61 -18.26 -24.25
C GLU A 396 12.51 -17.20 -23.59
N ASP A 397 11.91 -16.19 -22.96
CA ASP A 397 12.63 -15.13 -22.25
C ASP A 397 13.45 -15.63 -21.03
N MET A 398 13.15 -16.83 -20.54
CA MET A 398 13.91 -17.48 -19.44
C MET A 398 15.03 -18.38 -19.95
N GLY A 399 15.27 -18.46 -21.27
CA GLY A 399 16.27 -19.35 -21.85
C GLY A 399 15.90 -20.85 -21.76
N LEU A 400 14.59 -21.15 -21.68
CA LEU A 400 14.05 -22.51 -21.55
C LEU A 400 13.48 -23.06 -22.86
N LYS A 401 13.57 -22.32 -23.97
CA LYS A 401 13.02 -22.71 -25.28
C LYS A 401 13.41 -24.14 -25.69
N GLU A 402 14.69 -24.46 -25.64
CA GLU A 402 15.22 -25.79 -25.97
C GLU A 402 14.66 -26.89 -25.05
N ALA A 403 14.49 -26.58 -23.76
CA ALA A 403 13.94 -27.52 -22.78
C ALA A 403 12.42 -27.74 -22.95
N CYS A 404 11.73 -26.82 -23.64
CA CYS A 404 10.33 -26.94 -24.02
C CYS A 404 10.13 -27.69 -25.36
N GLU A 405 11.16 -27.87 -26.18
CA GLU A 405 11.05 -28.58 -27.46
C GLU A 405 10.60 -30.04 -27.29
N GLU A 406 11.02 -30.70 -26.21
CA GLU A 406 10.61 -32.08 -25.94
C GLU A 406 9.11 -32.17 -25.66
N CYS A 407 8.52 -31.18 -24.99
CA CYS A 407 7.07 -31.09 -24.82
C CYS A 407 6.37 -30.89 -26.19
N LEU A 408 6.89 -29.98 -27.01
CA LEU A 408 6.29 -29.64 -28.31
C LEU A 408 6.39 -30.79 -29.32
N LYS A 409 7.50 -31.55 -29.34
CA LYS A 409 7.68 -32.78 -30.14
C LYS A 409 6.66 -33.86 -29.82
N LEU A 410 6.08 -33.83 -28.61
CA LEU A 410 5.03 -34.74 -28.17
C LEU A 410 3.62 -34.16 -28.34
N GLU A 411 3.48 -33.04 -29.03
CA GLU A 411 2.24 -32.25 -29.18
C GLU A 411 1.67 -31.78 -27.83
N ILE A 412 2.52 -31.64 -26.81
CA ILE A 412 2.15 -31.22 -25.47
C ILE A 412 2.33 -29.71 -25.33
N LYS A 413 1.20 -29.00 -25.34
CA LYS A 413 1.18 -27.53 -25.19
C LYS A 413 1.45 -27.07 -23.77
N ASN A 414 0.90 -27.75 -22.76
CA ASN A 414 1.06 -27.40 -21.35
C ASN A 414 1.96 -28.40 -20.62
N PRO A 415 2.96 -27.97 -19.83
CA PRO A 415 3.89 -28.89 -19.18
C PRO A 415 3.21 -29.87 -18.21
N VAL A 416 2.02 -29.54 -17.68
CA VAL A 416 1.24 -30.45 -16.82
C VAL A 416 0.89 -31.76 -17.51
N SER A 417 0.70 -31.77 -18.83
CA SER A 417 0.31 -32.99 -19.56
C SER A 417 1.48 -33.95 -19.82
N TYR A 418 2.73 -33.49 -19.68
CA TYR A 418 3.93 -34.27 -19.99
C TYR A 418 4.08 -35.52 -19.10
N PRO A 419 4.01 -35.43 -17.77
CA PRO A 419 4.21 -36.59 -16.91
C PRO A 419 3.16 -37.69 -17.15
N PHE A 420 1.92 -37.31 -17.44
CA PHE A 420 0.85 -38.26 -17.77
C PHE A 420 1.08 -38.97 -19.11
N ALA A 421 1.63 -38.27 -20.11
CA ALA A 421 1.99 -38.87 -21.40
C ALA A 421 3.11 -39.91 -21.25
N ILE A 422 4.14 -39.59 -20.45
CA ILE A 422 5.26 -40.52 -20.16
C ILE A 422 4.78 -41.74 -19.37
N LEU A 423 3.94 -41.54 -18.35
CA LEU A 423 3.36 -42.63 -17.55
C LEU A 423 2.48 -43.57 -18.41
N LYS A 424 1.69 -43.01 -19.34
CA LYS A 424 0.87 -43.80 -20.28
C LYS A 424 1.73 -44.64 -21.25
N ARG A 425 2.88 -44.10 -21.70
CA ARG A 425 3.84 -44.82 -22.56
C ARG A 425 4.59 -45.92 -21.80
N LYS A 426 5.01 -45.69 -20.55
CA LYS A 426 5.61 -46.75 -19.70
C LYS A 426 4.61 -47.89 -19.47
N LYS A 427 3.36 -47.58 -19.11
CA LYS A 427 2.31 -48.60 -18.92
C LYS A 427 2.02 -49.45 -20.16
N LYS A 428 2.19 -48.90 -21.37
CA LYS A 428 2.06 -49.62 -22.65
C LYS A 428 3.28 -50.49 -23.03
N LYS A 429 4.44 -50.31 -22.38
CA LYS A 429 5.64 -51.14 -22.58
C LYS A 429 5.77 -52.29 -21.57
N THR A 430 5.10 -52.19 -20.43
CA THR A 430 5.01 -53.23 -19.38
C THR A 430 3.78 -54.13 -19.51
N LYS A 431 2.89 -53.85 -20.46
CA LYS A 431 1.89 -54.80 -20.99
C LYS A 431 2.42 -55.28 -22.33
#